data_AF-A0A947CID4-F1
#
_entry.id   AF-A0A947CID4-F1
#
_cell.length_a   1.000
_cell.length_b   1.000
_cell.length_c   1.000
_cell.angle_alpha   90.00
_cell.angle_beta   90.00
_cell.angle_gamma   90.00
#
_symmetry.space_group_name_H-M   'P 1'
#
loop_
_entity.id
_entity.type
_entity.pdbx_description
1 polymer ?
#
loop_
_entity_poly.entity_id
_entity_poly.type
_entity_poly.pdbx_seq_one_letter_code
_entity_poly.pdbx_strand_id
1 'polypeptide(L)'
;EWAGRMRADHVPSLVPYAVDQLGCGDALLAAATLARLVGASLPAAAVLGSLAAATEARKLGNAVVGAGDLRRGIRRLREARLTFDPEPAATRSSRHDQLSHSHSPSS
;
A
#
# COMPACT_ATOMS: atom_id res chain seq x y z
N GLU A 1 -14.83 -24.80 2.33
CA GLU A 1 -14.02 -24.09 3.34
C GLU A 1 -13.27 -22.96 2.66
N TRP A 2 -13.50 -21.70 3.07
CA TRP A 2 -12.68 -20.58 2.59
C TRP A 2 -11.49 -20.42 3.54
N ALA A 3 -10.32 -20.75 2.98
CA ALA A 3 -9.04 -20.84 3.65
C ALA A 3 -8.55 -19.47 4.14
N GLY A 4 -8.15 -19.40 5.42
CA GLY A 4 -7.20 -18.42 5.95
C GLY A 4 -7.65 -16.95 5.98
N ARG A 5 -7.38 -16.24 7.09
CA ARG A 5 -7.47 -14.78 7.10
C ARG A 5 -6.46 -14.20 6.10
N MET A 6 -6.94 -13.58 5.03
CA MET A 6 -6.10 -12.86 4.08
C MET A 6 -5.42 -11.69 4.81
N ARG A 7 -4.09 -11.67 4.80
CA ARG A 7 -3.32 -10.49 5.23
C ARG A 7 -3.29 -9.50 4.08
N ALA A 8 -3.76 -8.29 4.33
CA ALA A 8 -3.73 -7.20 3.37
C ALA A 8 -3.09 -5.98 4.04
N ASP A 9 -2.10 -5.42 3.37
CA ASP A 9 -1.49 -4.15 3.77
C ASP A 9 -2.21 -3.01 3.06
N HIS A 10 -2.72 -2.06 3.86
CA HIS A 10 -3.48 -0.94 3.34
C HIS A 10 -2.55 0.19 2.89
N VAL A 11 -2.59 0.54 1.60
CA VAL A 11 -1.95 1.75 1.06
C VAL A 11 -3.02 2.84 0.91
N PRO A 12 -2.89 3.98 1.61
CA PRO A 12 -3.87 5.06 1.52
C PRO A 12 -3.86 5.71 0.13
N SER A 13 -4.98 6.35 -0.23
CA SER A 13 -5.01 7.26 -1.38
C SER A 13 -4.02 8.40 -1.17
N LEU A 14 -3.21 8.67 -2.19
CA LEU A 14 -2.26 9.79 -2.21
C LEU A 14 -2.79 10.99 -3.03
N VAL A 15 -4.06 10.96 -3.41
CA VAL A 15 -4.73 12.00 -4.19
C VAL A 15 -5.22 13.10 -3.23
N PRO A 16 -4.64 14.32 -3.24
CA PRO A 16 -5.14 15.40 -2.39
C PRO A 16 -6.46 15.99 -2.91
N TYR A 17 -6.61 16.05 -4.24
CA TYR A 17 -7.81 16.44 -4.96
C TYR A 17 -7.76 15.77 -6.34
N ALA A 18 -8.91 15.34 -6.87
CA ALA A 18 -9.01 14.73 -8.18
C ALA A 18 -9.65 15.71 -9.18
N VAL A 19 -9.08 15.77 -10.38
CA VAL A 19 -9.58 16.52 -11.54
C VAL A 19 -10.33 15.56 -12.48
N ASP A 20 -9.73 14.41 -12.77
CA ASP A 20 -10.27 13.35 -13.63
C ASP A 20 -9.79 11.99 -13.08
N GLN A 21 -10.51 10.90 -13.33
CA GLN A 21 -10.11 9.54 -12.93
C GLN A 21 -9.70 8.68 -14.12
N LEU A 22 -9.85 9.18 -15.34
CA LEU A 22 -9.46 8.47 -16.55
C LEU A 22 -7.97 8.09 -16.50
N GLY A 23 -7.65 6.82 -16.75
CA GLY A 23 -6.26 6.34 -16.80
C GLY A 23 -5.56 6.12 -15.45
N CYS A 24 -6.16 6.48 -14.32
CA CYS A 24 -5.55 6.28 -12.99
C CYS A 24 -5.19 4.82 -12.68
N GLY A 25 -6.04 3.88 -13.09
CA GLY A 25 -5.78 2.45 -12.93
C GLY A 25 -4.62 1.95 -13.79
N ASP A 26 -4.52 2.42 -15.03
CA ASP A 26 -3.44 2.06 -15.94
C ASP A 26 -2.10 2.63 -15.45
N ALA A 27 -2.10 3.89 -15.00
CA ALA A 27 -0.93 4.51 -14.37
C ALA A 27 -0.47 3.74 -13.13
N LEU A 28 -1.40 3.29 -12.29
CA LEU A 28 -1.11 2.45 -11.12
C LEU A 28 -0.45 1.14 -11.53
N LEU A 29 -1.09 0.39 -12.43
CA LEU A 29 -0.62 -0.94 -12.84
C LEU A 29 0.72 -0.84 -13.59
N ALA A 30 0.90 0.16 -14.44
CA ALA A 30 2.14 0.37 -15.16
C ALA A 30 3.31 0.64 -14.20
N ALA A 31 3.13 1.57 -13.26
CA ALA A 31 4.19 1.92 -12.30
C ALA A 31 4.47 0.78 -11.31
N ALA A 32 3.44 0.13 -10.79
CA ALA A 32 3.59 -1.00 -9.85
C ALA A 32 4.27 -2.19 -10.54
N THR A 33 3.83 -2.55 -11.75
CA THR A 33 4.43 -3.64 -12.53
C THR A 33 5.89 -3.34 -12.84
N LEU A 34 6.21 -2.14 -13.32
CA LEU A 34 7.59 -1.74 -13.59
C LEU A 34 8.45 -1.81 -12.31
N ALA A 35 7.94 -1.34 -11.18
CA ALA A 35 8.63 -1.41 -9.89
C ALA A 35 8.89 -2.88 -9.49
N ARG A 36 7.92 -3.78 -9.70
CA ARG A 36 8.09 -5.22 -9.44
C ARG A 36 9.13 -5.86 -10.35
N LEU A 37 9.15 -5.49 -11.63
CA LEU A 37 10.12 -6.01 -12.61
C LEU A 37 11.56 -5.63 -12.25
N VAL A 38 11.79 -4.46 -11.66
CA VAL A 38 13.12 -4.02 -11.21
C VAL A 38 13.48 -4.48 -9.78
N GLY A 39 12.66 -5.33 -9.16
CA GLY A 39 12.94 -5.94 -7.86
C GLY A 39 12.45 -5.16 -6.64
N ALA A 40 11.60 -4.13 -6.78
CA ALA A 40 11.01 -3.46 -5.63
C ALA A 40 10.09 -4.41 -4.85
N SER A 41 10.04 -4.26 -3.53
CA SER A 41 9.11 -5.03 -2.69
C SER A 41 7.66 -4.74 -3.08
N LEU A 42 6.74 -5.68 -2.83
CA LEU A 42 5.32 -5.48 -3.10
C LEU A 42 4.76 -4.21 -2.44
N PRO A 43 5.07 -3.91 -1.17
CA PRO A 43 4.61 -2.69 -0.53
C PRO A 43 5.17 -1.41 -1.23
N ALA A 44 6.46 -1.40 -1.60
CA ALA A 44 7.05 -0.26 -2.32
C ALA A 44 6.44 -0.06 -3.71
N ALA A 45 6.16 -1.15 -4.43
CA ALA A 45 5.49 -1.11 -5.73
C ALA A 45 4.04 -0.59 -5.60
N ALA A 46 3.32 -0.98 -4.55
CA ALA A 46 1.97 -0.49 -4.30
C ALA A 46 1.95 1.03 -4.00
N VAL A 47 2.90 1.52 -3.20
CA VAL A 47 3.05 2.97 -2.95
C VAL A 47 3.37 3.72 -4.25
N LEU A 48 4.29 3.20 -5.07
CA LEU A 48 4.62 3.81 -6.37
C LEU A 48 3.42 3.82 -7.33
N GLY A 49 2.64 2.74 -7.36
CA GLY A 49 1.40 2.66 -8.13
C GLY A 49 0.37 3.69 -7.65
N SER A 50 0.11 3.77 -6.35
CA SER A 50 -0.79 4.77 -5.76
C SER A 50 -0.33 6.21 -6.03
N LEU A 51 0.98 6.45 -6.09
CA LEU A 51 1.54 7.75 -6.45
C LEU A 51 1.35 8.09 -7.93
N ALA A 52 1.47 7.10 -8.81
CA ALA A 52 1.20 7.26 -10.24
C ALA A 52 -0.27 7.59 -10.48
N ALA A 53 -1.19 6.81 -9.88
CA ALA A 53 -2.63 7.10 -9.91
C ALA A 53 -2.93 8.50 -9.37
N ALA A 54 -2.33 8.89 -8.25
CA ALA A 54 -2.53 10.22 -7.67
C ALA A 54 -1.99 11.36 -8.54
N THR A 55 -0.97 11.08 -9.35
CA THR A 55 -0.45 12.04 -10.32
C THR A 55 -1.38 12.18 -11.50
N GLU A 56 -1.89 11.07 -12.01
CA GLU A 56 -2.80 11.04 -13.14
C GLU A 56 -4.15 11.66 -12.78
N ALA A 57 -4.65 11.38 -11.57
CA ALA A 57 -5.91 11.92 -11.09
C ALA A 57 -5.97 13.46 -11.03
N ARG A 58 -4.82 14.14 -11.11
CA ARG A 58 -4.72 15.61 -11.10
C ARG A 58 -4.60 16.21 -12.50
N LYS A 59 -4.62 15.39 -13.54
CA LYS A 59 -4.54 15.80 -14.95
C LYS A 59 -5.93 15.61 -15.59
N LEU A 60 -6.16 16.25 -16.73
CA LEU A 60 -7.39 16.08 -17.51
C LEU A 60 -7.13 15.09 -18.64
N GLY A 61 -7.98 14.08 -18.79
CA GLY A 61 -7.80 13.01 -19.76
C GLY A 61 -6.74 11.99 -19.35
N ASN A 62 -6.28 11.18 -20.32
CA ASN A 62 -5.25 10.15 -20.12
C ASN A 62 -3.87 10.70 -20.47
N ALA A 63 -3.32 11.52 -19.58
CA ALA A 63 -2.00 12.08 -19.72
C ALA A 63 -0.91 11.05 -19.35
N VAL A 64 0.31 11.27 -19.84
CA VAL A 64 1.42 10.37 -19.52
C VAL A 64 1.99 10.74 -18.15
N VAL A 65 2.13 9.74 -17.26
CA VAL A 65 2.91 9.86 -16.01
C VAL A 65 4.38 9.55 -16.31
N GLY A 66 5.24 10.56 -16.16
CA GLY A 66 6.68 10.42 -16.39
C GLY A 66 7.48 10.07 -15.14
N ALA A 67 8.71 9.60 -15.32
CA ALA A 67 9.63 9.35 -14.20
C ALA A 67 9.89 10.60 -13.33
N GLY A 68 9.89 11.79 -13.95
CA GLY A 68 10.02 13.06 -13.23
C GLY A 68 8.84 13.35 -12.29
N ASP A 69 7.63 12.96 -12.67
CA ASP A 69 6.45 13.10 -11.81
C ASP A 69 6.58 12.22 -10.57
N LEU A 70 6.96 10.95 -10.76
CA LEU A 70 7.14 10.00 -9.67
C LEU A 70 8.25 10.43 -8.71
N ARG A 71 9.40 10.90 -9.22
CA ARG A 71 10.49 11.41 -8.38
C ARG A 71 10.05 12.61 -7.52
N ARG A 72 9.30 13.55 -8.09
CA ARG A 72 8.72 14.67 -7.33
C ARG A 72 7.74 14.19 -6.27
N GLY A 73 6.88 13.24 -6.62
CA GLY A 73 5.90 12.66 -5.70
C GLY A 73 6.56 11.93 -4.52
N ILE A 74 7.60 11.12 -4.77
CA ILE A 74 8.38 10.44 -3.72
C ILE A 74 9.04 11.46 -2.79
N ARG A 75 9.64 12.52 -3.35
CA ARG A 75 10.25 13.59 -2.55
C ARG A 75 9.22 14.23 -1.63
N ARG A 76 8.04 14.58 -2.16
CA ARG A 76 6.93 15.14 -1.36
C ARG A 76 6.46 14.18 -0.27
N LEU A 77 6.36 12.88 -0.56
CA LEU A 77 5.95 11.86 0.41
C LEU A 77 6.95 11.75 1.57
N ARG A 78 8.25 11.78 1.25
CA ARG A 78 9.34 11.79 2.25
C ARG A 78 9.32 13.05 3.10
N GLU A 79 9.12 14.22 2.48
CA GLU A 79 9.02 15.51 3.17
C GLU A 79 7.81 15.55 4.12
N ALA A 80 6.68 14.96 3.72
CA ALA A 80 5.48 14.85 4.55
C ALA A 80 5.63 13.87 5.74
N ARG A 81 6.78 13.19 5.86
CA ARG A 81 7.05 12.16 6.87
C ARG A 81 5.95 11.11 6.95
N LEU A 82 5.35 10.76 5.82
CA LEU A 82 4.46 9.62 5.74
C LEU A 82 5.30 8.36 5.94
N THR A 83 5.29 7.85 7.17
CA THR A 83 6.00 6.62 7.53
C THR A 83 5.34 5.47 6.80
N PHE A 84 6.06 4.92 5.84
CA PHE A 84 5.72 3.65 5.24
C PHE A 84 6.45 2.57 6.03
N ASP A 85 5.69 1.79 6.80
CA ASP A 85 6.25 0.67 7.55
C ASP A 85 6.18 -0.59 6.69
N PRO A 86 7.31 -1.15 6.21
CA PRO A 86 7.29 -2.32 5.34
C PRO A 86 6.94 -3.63 6.08
N GLU A 87 6.85 -3.64 7.42
CA GLU A 87 6.41 -4.76 8.29
C GLU A 87 6.03 -4.22 9.69
N PRO A 88 4.89 -4.60 10.33
CA PRO A 88 4.95 -5.78 11.19
C PRO A 88 3.62 -6.56 11.28
N ALA A 89 3.49 -7.70 10.57
CA ALA A 89 2.30 -8.55 10.68
C ALA A 89 2.24 -9.44 11.95
N ALA A 90 3.09 -9.19 12.95
CA ALA A 90 3.34 -10.08 14.09
C ALA A 90 2.69 -9.69 15.44
N THR A 91 1.84 -8.67 15.55
CA THR A 91 1.42 -8.13 16.87
C THR A 91 -0.04 -8.44 17.32
N ARG A 92 -0.76 -9.44 16.77
CA ARG A 92 -2.14 -9.73 17.25
C ARG A 92 -2.51 -11.21 17.42
N SER A 93 -1.64 -12.04 18.01
CA SER A 93 -2.03 -13.41 18.40
C SER A 93 -1.78 -13.78 19.87
N SER A 94 -1.16 -12.95 20.71
CA SER A 94 -0.78 -13.38 22.07
C SER A 94 -1.83 -13.20 23.19
N ARG A 95 -3.07 -12.78 22.89
CA ARG A 95 -4.08 -12.52 23.94
C ARG A 95 -5.19 -13.58 24.11
N HIS A 96 -5.18 -14.67 23.32
CA HIS A 96 -6.24 -15.69 23.40
C HIS A 96 -5.82 -17.04 24.01
N ASP A 97 -4.52 -17.26 24.26
CA ASP A 97 -4.00 -18.55 24.80
C ASP A 97 -3.80 -18.58 26.33
N GLN A 98 -3.98 -17.46 27.05
CA GLN A 98 -3.76 -17.43 28.50
C GLN A 98 -5.00 -17.70 29.38
N LEU A 99 -6.18 -17.92 28.80
CA LEU A 99 -7.42 -18.18 29.55
C LEU A 99 -7.82 -19.66 29.63
N SER A 100 -7.03 -20.59 29.11
CA SER A 100 -7.37 -22.03 29.07
C SER A 100 -6.64 -22.90 30.11
N HIS A 101 -5.76 -22.33 30.95
CA HIS A 101 -4.93 -23.09 31.91
C HIS A 101 -5.22 -22.76 33.39
N SER A 102 -6.48 -22.56 33.76
CA SER A 102 -6.90 -22.68 35.15
C SER A 102 -8.23 -23.41 35.21
N HIS A 103 -8.17 -24.72 35.45
CA HIS A 103 -9.14 -25.55 36.21
C HIS A 103 -8.72 -27.02 36.08
N SER A 104 -7.79 -27.45 36.93
CA SER A 104 -7.62 -28.87 37.27
C SER A 104 -8.36 -29.12 38.58
N PRO A 105 -9.35 -30.01 38.65
CA PRO A 105 -9.87 -30.47 39.92
C PRO A 105 -8.93 -31.55 40.48
N SER A 106 -8.35 -31.26 41.63
CA SER A 106 -7.71 -32.21 42.53
C SER A 106 -8.74 -33.17 43.14
N SER A 107 -8.26 -34.37 43.44
CA SER A 107 -8.88 -35.59 44.00
C SER A 107 -9.97 -35.43 45.06
#